data_AF-A0A8H5A196-F1
#
_entry.id   AF-A0A8H5A196-F1
#
_cell.length_a   1.000
_cell.length_b   1.000
_cell.length_c   1.000
_cell.angle_alpha   90.00
_cell.angle_beta   90.00
_cell.angle_gamma   90.00
#
_symmetry.space_group_name_H-M   'P 1'
#
loop_
_entity.id
_entity.type
_entity.pdbx_description
1 polymer ?
#
loop_
_entity_poly.entity_id
_entity_poly.type
_entity_poly.pdbx_seq_one_letter_code
_entity_poly.pdbx_strand_id
1 'polypeptide(L)'
;MPDRIPKLEECTYAEMEPGSALFTLGSTYHAAGENKCDRSDPDALRTLFACFAQRDYYRLDQDEVLSTPIEIARTLPDDILRLAGYYKAVSGVGYVEDHQNPVEFMQKQENGIGKFGPASDMITV
;
A
#
# COMPACT_ATOMS: atom_id res chain seq x y z
N MET A 1 -27.22 11.70 -5.33
CA MET A 1 -26.69 10.97 -6.50
C MET A 1 -26.82 11.91 -7.70
N PRO A 2 -25.91 11.86 -8.69
CA PRO A 2 -26.05 12.70 -9.88
C PRO A 2 -27.33 12.34 -10.65
N ASP A 3 -27.96 13.33 -11.27
CA ASP A 3 -29.21 13.15 -12.03
C ASP A 3 -29.00 12.48 -13.41
N ARG A 4 -27.75 12.18 -13.77
CA ARG A 4 -27.37 11.49 -15.02
C ARG A 4 -26.10 10.66 -14.86
N ILE A 5 -25.90 9.74 -15.80
CA ILE A 5 -24.67 8.95 -15.97
C ILE A 5 -23.83 9.57 -17.10
N PRO A 6 -22.48 9.56 -17.03
CA PRO A 6 -21.62 9.96 -18.14
C PRO A 6 -21.80 9.07 -19.38
N LYS A 7 -21.69 9.66 -20.57
CA LYS A 7 -21.76 8.93 -21.84
C LYS A 7 -20.37 8.67 -22.41
N LEU A 8 -20.25 7.69 -23.29
CA LEU A 8 -18.96 7.30 -23.85
C LEU A 8 -18.34 8.42 -24.70
N GLU A 9 -19.16 9.18 -25.43
CA GLU A 9 -18.71 10.34 -26.21
C GLU A 9 -18.16 11.50 -25.37
N GLU A 10 -18.38 11.48 -24.04
CA GLU A 10 -17.85 12.47 -23.11
C GLU A 10 -16.48 12.05 -22.54
N CYS A 11 -15.98 10.85 -22.86
CA CYS A 11 -14.69 10.39 -22.35
C CYS A 11 -13.51 10.98 -23.12
N THR A 12 -12.37 11.12 -22.42
CA THR A 12 -11.07 11.34 -23.03
C THR A 12 -10.20 10.10 -22.86
N TYR A 13 -9.23 9.91 -23.76
CA TYR A 13 -8.28 8.81 -23.68
C TYR A 13 -6.98 9.25 -23.01
N ALA A 14 -6.45 8.38 -22.14
CA ALA A 14 -5.13 8.54 -21.55
C ALA A 14 -4.09 7.83 -22.42
N GLU A 15 -3.69 8.48 -23.50
CA GLU A 15 -2.58 8.03 -24.35
C GLU A 15 -1.25 8.28 -23.62
N MET A 16 -0.42 7.25 -23.49
CA MET A 16 0.75 7.25 -22.61
C MET A 16 1.87 6.41 -23.20
N GLU A 17 3.09 6.93 -23.12
CA GLU A 17 4.31 6.16 -23.37
C GLU A 17 4.70 5.33 -22.13
N PRO A 18 5.44 4.22 -22.28
CA PRO A 18 5.97 3.45 -21.15
C PRO A 18 6.72 4.33 -20.14
N GLY A 19 6.37 4.19 -18.87
CA GLY A 19 6.92 5.01 -17.77
C GLY A 19 6.10 6.26 -17.42
N SER A 20 5.11 6.62 -18.23
CA SER A 20 4.09 7.62 -17.87
C SER A 20 3.18 7.08 -16.75
N ALA A 21 2.55 7.99 -16.00
CA ALA A 21 1.60 7.64 -14.95
C ALA A 21 0.30 8.42 -15.08
N LEU A 22 -0.83 7.74 -14.82
CA LEU A 22 -2.16 8.32 -14.71
C LEU A 22 -2.64 8.20 -13.26
N PHE A 23 -3.05 9.32 -12.67
CA PHE A 23 -3.69 9.35 -11.36
C PHE A 23 -5.21 9.46 -11.51
N THR A 24 -5.94 8.42 -11.11
CA THR A 24 -7.41 8.43 -11.05
C THR A 24 -7.87 8.69 -9.62
N LEU A 25 -8.58 9.80 -9.40
CA LEU A 25 -9.20 10.07 -8.11
C LEU A 25 -10.42 9.15 -7.92
N GLY A 26 -10.71 8.73 -6.69
CA GLY A 26 -11.79 7.78 -6.39
C GLY A 26 -13.20 8.22 -6.82
N SER A 27 -13.40 9.50 -7.12
CA SER A 27 -14.65 10.06 -7.65
C SER A 27 -14.67 10.21 -9.18
N THR A 28 -13.62 9.78 -9.88
CA THR A 28 -13.49 9.93 -11.34
C THR A 28 -14.12 8.74 -12.04
N TYR A 29 -15.10 8.98 -12.90
CA TYR A 29 -15.60 7.94 -13.80
C TYR A 29 -14.51 7.57 -14.81
N HIS A 30 -14.14 6.30 -14.88
CA HIS A 30 -13.12 5.79 -15.78
C HIS A 30 -13.40 4.33 -16.15
N ALA A 31 -12.85 3.88 -17.27
CA ALA A 31 -12.92 2.50 -17.73
C ALA A 31 -11.71 2.19 -18.61
N ALA A 32 -11.37 0.90 -18.73
CA ALA A 32 -10.38 0.46 -19.71
C ALA A 32 -10.99 0.51 -21.12
N GLY A 33 -10.25 1.06 -22.09
CA GLY A 33 -10.63 1.02 -23.50
C GLY A 33 -10.42 -0.36 -24.11
N GLU A 34 -11.29 -0.76 -25.04
CA GLU A 34 -11.14 -1.98 -25.85
C GLU A 34 -9.77 -2.00 -26.54
N ASN A 35 -9.09 -3.14 -26.48
CA ASN A 35 -7.88 -3.35 -27.27
C ASN A 35 -8.28 -3.84 -28.67
N LYS A 36 -8.04 -3.00 -29.69
CA LYS A 36 -8.43 -3.24 -31.08
C LYS A 36 -7.29 -3.76 -31.95
N CYS A 37 -6.11 -3.99 -31.38
CA CYS A 37 -4.98 -4.55 -32.12
C CYS A 37 -5.29 -5.99 -32.56
N ASP A 38 -4.72 -6.39 -33.71
CA ASP A 38 -4.80 -7.77 -34.16
C ASP A 38 -4.00 -8.69 -33.22
N ARG A 39 -4.46 -9.93 -33.02
CA ARG A 39 -3.78 -10.86 -32.12
C ARG A 39 -2.39 -11.30 -32.60
N SER A 40 -2.10 -11.14 -33.88
CA SER A 40 -0.79 -11.44 -34.48
C SER A 40 0.19 -10.28 -34.37
N ASP A 41 -0.26 -9.09 -33.97
CA ASP A 41 0.61 -7.93 -33.76
C ASP A 41 1.45 -8.14 -32.49
N PRO A 42 2.80 -8.18 -32.60
CA PRO A 42 3.67 -8.39 -31.45
C PRO A 42 3.55 -7.28 -30.38
N ASP A 43 3.06 -6.09 -30.76
CA ASP A 43 2.89 -4.94 -29.86
C ASP A 43 1.45 -4.81 -29.32
N ALA A 44 0.57 -5.78 -29.61
CA ALA A 44 -0.82 -5.75 -29.15
C ALA A 44 -0.99 -5.87 -27.62
N LEU A 45 0.03 -6.31 -26.87
CA LEU A 45 -0.09 -6.52 -25.44
C LEU A 45 0.05 -5.19 -24.67
N ARG A 46 -1.09 -4.65 -24.22
CA ARG A 46 -1.13 -3.49 -23.33
C ARG A 46 -0.90 -3.90 -21.87
N THR A 47 0.30 -3.65 -21.35
CA THR A 47 0.68 -3.92 -19.95
C THR A 47 0.52 -2.67 -19.08
N LEU A 48 -0.03 -2.81 -17.88
CA LEU A 48 -0.16 -1.74 -16.90
C LEU A 48 0.13 -2.26 -15.48
N PHE A 49 0.72 -1.42 -14.65
CA PHE A 49 0.82 -1.64 -13.21
C PHE A 49 -0.15 -0.70 -12.52
N ALA A 50 -1.06 -1.25 -11.72
CA ALA A 50 -2.04 -0.48 -10.97
C ALA A 50 -1.69 -0.51 -9.49
N CYS A 51 -1.52 0.66 -8.90
CA CYS A 51 -1.35 0.84 -7.46
C CYS A 51 -2.57 1.59 -6.91
N PHE A 52 -3.21 1.05 -5.88
CA PHE A 52 -4.37 1.66 -5.25
C PHE A 52 -3.99 2.17 -3.86
N ALA A 53 -4.11 3.48 -3.66
CA ALA A 53 -3.88 4.11 -2.37
C ALA A 53 -5.23 4.45 -1.70
N GLN A 54 -5.28 4.26 -0.39
CA GLN A 54 -6.44 4.61 0.44
C GLN A 54 -6.00 5.28 1.73
N ARG A 55 -6.96 5.82 2.48
CA ARG A 55 -6.71 6.28 3.84
C ARG A 55 -6.42 5.07 4.73
N ASP A 56 -5.53 5.26 5.69
CA ASP A 56 -5.03 4.25 6.63
C ASP A 56 -6.12 3.63 7.53
N TYR A 57 -7.26 4.30 7.71
CA TYR A 57 -8.39 3.79 8.48
C TYR A 57 -9.41 2.98 7.65
N TYR A 58 -9.19 2.80 6.34
CA TYR A 58 -9.95 1.87 5.53
C TYR A 58 -9.27 0.51 5.47
N ARG A 59 -10.07 -0.56 5.29
CA ARG A 59 -9.54 -1.91 5.13
C ARG A 59 -8.81 -2.03 3.79
N LEU A 60 -7.55 -2.45 3.84
CA LEU A 60 -6.76 -2.75 2.65
C LEU A 60 -7.41 -3.85 1.80
N ASP A 61 -7.30 -3.76 0.47
CA ASP A 61 -7.80 -4.80 -0.44
C ASP A 61 -6.89 -6.03 -0.42
N GLN A 62 -5.58 -5.79 -0.53
CA GLN A 62 -4.50 -6.74 -0.29
C GLN A 62 -3.89 -6.47 1.08
N ASP A 63 -3.47 -7.52 1.78
CA ASP A 63 -2.85 -7.40 3.11
C ASP A 63 -1.38 -7.79 3.02
N GLU A 64 -0.56 -6.86 2.52
CA GLU A 64 0.88 -7.06 2.32
C GLU A 64 1.59 -7.40 3.62
N VAL A 65 1.14 -6.86 4.76
CA VAL A 65 1.74 -7.13 6.08
C VAL A 65 1.64 -8.61 6.47
N LEU A 66 0.56 -9.28 6.07
CA LEU A 66 0.33 -10.70 6.37
C LEU A 66 0.95 -11.66 5.35
N SER A 67 1.20 -11.19 4.12
CA SER A 67 1.63 -12.03 3.01
C SER A 67 3.10 -11.86 2.64
N THR A 68 3.69 -10.70 2.92
CA THR A 68 5.09 -10.41 2.61
C THR A 68 6.01 -11.08 3.62
N PRO A 69 6.94 -11.95 3.19
CA PRO A 69 7.92 -12.54 4.10
C PRO A 69 8.71 -11.45 4.85
N ILE A 70 8.92 -11.64 6.15
CA ILE A 70 9.50 -10.61 7.02
C ILE A 70 10.92 -10.20 6.60
N GLU A 71 11.69 -11.14 6.04
CA GLU A 71 13.01 -10.91 5.47
C GLU A 71 12.97 -9.96 4.27
N ILE A 72 11.89 -9.96 3.48
CA ILE A 72 11.70 -9.03 2.37
C ILE A 72 11.23 -7.67 2.92
N ALA A 73 10.23 -7.66 3.81
CA ALA A 73 9.70 -6.44 4.42
C ALA A 73 10.82 -5.59 5.06
N ARG A 74 11.78 -6.23 5.75
CA ARG A 74 12.93 -5.56 6.38
C ARG A 74 13.86 -4.83 5.40
N THR A 75 13.84 -5.17 4.12
CA THR A 75 14.69 -4.53 3.10
C THR A 75 14.00 -3.33 2.45
N LEU A 76 12.70 -3.13 2.70
CA LEU A 76 11.95 -2.03 2.10
C LEU A 76 12.32 -0.68 2.73
N PRO A 77 12.39 0.39 1.93
CA PRO A 77 12.51 1.75 2.43
C PRO A 77 11.36 2.14 3.37
N ASP A 78 11.64 3.08 4.29
CA ASP A 78 10.70 3.50 5.34
C ASP A 78 9.41 4.15 4.81
N ASP A 79 9.49 4.89 3.71
CA ASP A 79 8.33 5.46 3.02
C ASP A 79 7.45 4.37 2.39
N ILE A 80 8.04 3.32 1.83
CA ILE A 80 7.32 2.15 1.33
C ILE A 80 6.67 1.37 2.48
N LEU A 81 7.35 1.20 3.61
CA LEU A 81 6.79 0.56 4.80
C LEU A 81 5.55 1.31 5.34
N ARG A 82 5.55 2.65 5.28
CA ARG A 82 4.36 3.46 5.59
C ARG A 82 3.20 3.19 4.64
N LEU A 83 3.48 3.12 3.33
CA LEU A 83 2.45 2.89 2.32
C LEU A 83 1.90 1.46 2.35
N ALA A 84 2.75 0.48 2.69
CA ALA A 84 2.41 -0.94 2.73
C ALA A 84 1.73 -1.40 4.03
N GLY A 85 1.41 -0.48 4.96
CA GLY A 85 0.63 -0.79 6.16
C GLY A 85 1.45 -1.26 7.37
N TYR A 86 2.78 -1.12 7.38
CA TYR A 86 3.62 -1.48 8.54
C TYR A 86 3.66 -0.42 9.65
N TYR A 87 2.76 0.56 9.56
CA TYR A 87 2.56 1.61 10.54
C TYR A 87 1.14 1.54 11.08
N LYS A 88 0.99 1.83 12.37
CA LYS A 88 -0.31 1.94 13.01
C LYS A 88 -1.10 3.09 12.36
N ALA A 89 -2.36 2.85 12.05
CA ALA A 89 -3.24 3.87 11.48
C ALA A 89 -3.51 5.01 12.49
N VAL A 90 -3.87 6.19 12.00
CA VAL A 90 -4.29 7.34 12.82
C VAL A 90 -5.46 7.02 13.74
N SER A 91 -6.32 6.07 13.35
CA SER A 91 -7.41 5.56 14.19
C SER A 91 -6.94 4.73 15.39
N GLY A 92 -5.64 4.40 15.48
CA GLY A 92 -5.01 3.68 16.58
C GLY A 92 -5.00 2.16 16.42
N VAL A 93 -5.44 1.62 15.27
CA VAL A 93 -5.47 0.17 14.97
C VAL A 93 -4.28 -0.28 14.10
N GLY A 94 -4.07 -1.60 13.98
CA GLY A 94 -2.96 -2.16 13.21
C GLY A 94 -1.63 -2.14 13.96
N TYR A 95 -1.67 -2.27 15.29
CA TYR A 95 -0.48 -2.33 16.14
C TYR A 95 -0.11 -3.78 16.48
N VAL A 96 1.12 -3.94 16.94
CA VAL A 96 1.64 -5.18 17.52
C VAL A 96 1.96 -4.97 18.99
N GLU A 97 1.86 -6.04 19.78
CA GLU A 97 2.15 -6.01 21.23
C GLU A 97 1.40 -4.87 21.95
N ASP A 98 2.11 -4.04 22.72
CA ASP A 98 1.58 -2.88 23.43
C ASP A 98 1.60 -1.61 22.55
N HIS A 99 0.67 -1.53 21.61
CA HIS A 99 0.41 -0.35 20.75
C HIS A 99 1.59 0.14 19.88
N GLN A 100 2.58 -0.70 19.60
CA GLN A 100 3.75 -0.39 18.78
C GLN A 100 3.44 -0.44 17.28
N ASN A 101 4.18 0.35 16.49
CA ASN A 101 4.12 0.20 15.04
C ASN A 101 4.75 -1.13 14.62
N PRO A 102 4.16 -1.88 13.68
CA PRO A 102 4.77 -3.12 13.16
C PRO A 102 6.22 -2.96 12.71
N VAL A 103 6.57 -1.83 12.10
CA VAL A 103 7.96 -1.52 11.68
C VAL A 103 8.96 -1.56 12.83
N GLU A 104 8.57 -1.09 14.03
CA GLU A 104 9.44 -1.09 15.21
C GLU A 104 9.70 -2.51 15.70
N PHE A 105 8.72 -3.40 15.55
CA PHE A 105 8.88 -4.81 15.87
C PHE A 105 9.82 -5.51 14.87
N MET A 106 9.68 -5.21 13.57
CA MET A 106 10.47 -5.85 12.52
C MET A 106 11.94 -5.44 12.50
N GLN A 107 12.24 -4.15 12.70
CA GLN A 107 13.60 -3.60 12.56
C GLN A 107 14.52 -3.92 13.73
N LYS A 108 13.99 -4.38 14.85
CA LYS A 108 14.79 -4.67 16.05
C LYS A 108 15.48 -6.01 15.90
N GLN A 109 16.76 -5.99 15.50
CA GLN A 109 17.69 -7.12 15.67
C GLN A 109 18.00 -7.40 17.15
N GLU A 110 17.64 -6.48 18.05
CA GLU A 110 17.73 -6.65 19.49
C GLU A 110 16.42 -6.15 20.12
N ASN A 111 15.57 -7.08 20.57
CA ASN A 111 14.51 -6.74 21.51
C ASN A 111 14.62 -7.64 22.73
N GLY A 112 15.16 -7.04 23.78
CA GLY A 112 14.83 -7.42 25.13
C GLY A 112 13.31 -7.45 25.27
N ILE A 113 12.83 -8.65 25.54
CA ILE A 113 11.60 -8.97 26.25
C ILE A 113 11.25 -7.85 27.25
N GLY A 114 10.04 -7.29 27.10
CA GLY A 114 9.31 -6.47 28.08
C GLY A 114 10.14 -5.59 29.02
N LYS A 115 10.31 -4.30 28.69
CA LYS A 115 10.52 -3.27 29.73
C LYS A 115 9.18 -2.92 30.40
N PHE A 116 8.56 -3.91 31.04
CA PHE A 116 7.50 -3.70 32.01
C PHE A 116 8.10 -3.91 33.40
N GLY A 117 8.64 -2.85 33.99
CA GLY A 117 9.18 -2.83 35.35
C GLY A 117 10.23 -1.75 35.54
N PRO A 118 10.30 -1.08 36.71
CA PRO A 118 11.39 -0.15 36.99
C PRO A 118 12.70 -0.93 36.96
N ALA A 119 13.71 -0.36 36.31
CA ALA A 119 15.06 -0.91 36.34
C ALA A 119 15.51 -0.95 37.81
N SER A 120 15.47 -2.14 38.43
CA SER A 120 16.14 -2.35 39.69
C SER A 120 17.63 -2.39 39.37
N ASP A 121 18.28 -1.25 39.53
CA ASP A 121 19.73 -1.16 39.48
C ASP A 121 20.32 -2.16 40.48
N MET A 122 21.32 -2.89 40.00
CA MET A 122 22.05 -3.91 40.72
C MET A 122 22.66 -3.31 41.99
N ILE A 123 22.13 -3.69 43.15
CA ILE A 123 22.82 -3.54 44.42
C ILE A 123 23.96 -4.56 44.41
N THR A 124 25.16 -4.09 44.09
CA THR A 124 26.40 -4.80 44.38
C THR A 124 26.65 -4.67 45.89
N VAL A 125 26.70 -5.81 46.59
CA VAL A 125 27.41 -5.94 47.88
C VAL A 125 28.82 -6.42 47.57
#